data_AF-A0A0S7EST4-F1
#
_entry.id   AF-A0A0S7EST4-F1
#
_cell.length_a   1.000
_cell.length_b   1.000
_cell.length_c   1.000
_cell.angle_alpha   90.00
_cell.angle_beta   90.00
_cell.angle_gamma   90.00
#
_symmetry.space_group_name_H-M   'P 1'
#
loop_
_entity.id
_entity.type
_entity.pdbx_description
1 polymer ?
#
loop_
_entity_poly.entity_id
_entity_poly.type
_entity_poly.pdbx_seq_one_letter_code
_entity_poly.pdbx_strand_id
1 'polypeptide(L)'
;MSIIGAEDEDFENDLADSADDKCQHFDSIDVLKKRPTHLLVFMQHVILQFDPAPLLCYLHADIVKNLNARDTKKQFPEFYNNFLEKGAILRVSMPSSLAFELDRTRPELLSDDTQRRYAADVQKFQTAEVAKQLEDFKQKRMMGMTLCEEQVMDVENHYPTDRVPLEMKEKSVAENLLEKMYDSQLTFVPDEDKCQAIFSAVAAYMKHLEVKNRAGDSKKSKRGFPWIK
;
A
#
# COMPACT_ATOMS: atom_id res chain seq x y z
N MET A 1 29.06 -1.48 -39.75
CA MET A 1 27.70 -1.34 -40.32
C MET A 1 26.76 -1.81 -39.25
N SER A 2 25.86 -0.94 -38.78
CA SER A 2 24.77 -1.37 -37.91
C SER A 2 23.76 -2.11 -38.78
N ILE A 3 23.28 -3.25 -38.32
CA ILE A 3 22.21 -4.00 -39.00
C ILE A 3 20.91 -3.32 -38.62
N ILE A 4 20.15 -2.86 -39.61
CA ILE A 4 18.82 -2.27 -39.43
C ILE A 4 17.81 -3.41 -39.34
N GLY A 5 17.04 -3.46 -38.26
CA GLY A 5 15.95 -4.41 -38.09
C GLY A 5 14.81 -4.09 -39.07
N ALA A 6 14.22 -5.14 -39.66
CA ALA A 6 13.16 -4.97 -40.65
C ALA A 6 11.85 -4.38 -40.08
N GLU A 7 11.74 -4.28 -38.76
CA GLU A 7 10.59 -3.74 -38.02
C GLU A 7 10.96 -2.46 -37.24
N ASP A 8 12.18 -1.94 -37.39
CA ASP A 8 12.64 -0.76 -36.61
C ASP A 8 11.76 0.48 -36.85
N GLU A 9 11.20 0.64 -38.06
CA GLU A 9 10.29 1.75 -38.42
C GLU A 9 8.92 1.67 -37.69
N ASP A 10 8.49 0.47 -37.27
CA ASP A 10 7.20 0.27 -36.59
C ASP A 10 7.30 0.50 -35.07
N PHE A 11 8.51 0.49 -34.50
CA PHE A 11 8.78 0.64 -33.06
C PHE A 11 9.52 1.94 -32.69
N GLU A 12 9.67 2.90 -33.60
CA GLU A 12 10.40 4.15 -33.33
C GLU A 12 9.84 4.93 -32.13
N ASN A 13 8.51 4.93 -31.94
CA ASN A 13 7.87 5.57 -30.78
C ASN A 13 8.13 4.81 -29.46
N ASP A 14 8.16 3.47 -29.49
CA ASP A 14 8.40 2.65 -28.29
C ASP A 14 9.87 2.67 -27.85
N LEU A 15 10.79 2.86 -28.81
CA LEU A 15 12.23 2.99 -28.55
C LEU A 15 12.60 4.35 -27.95
N ALA A 16 11.87 5.42 -28.29
CA ALA A 16 12.10 6.76 -27.76
C ALA A 16 11.87 6.85 -26.23
N ASP A 17 10.95 6.04 -25.69
CA ASP A 17 10.61 6.00 -24.26
C ASP A 17 11.56 5.10 -23.43
N SER A 18 12.46 4.35 -24.07
CA SER A 18 13.22 3.29 -23.41
C SER A 18 14.51 3.73 -22.69
N ALA A 19 14.93 4.99 -22.80
CA ALA A 19 16.33 5.35 -22.53
C ALA A 19 16.66 6.11 -21.23
N ASP A 20 15.76 6.81 -20.54
CA ASP A 20 16.20 7.54 -19.31
C ASP A 20 15.15 7.94 -18.27
N ASP A 21 13.85 7.68 -18.44
CA ASP A 21 12.86 8.07 -17.43
C ASP A 21 12.69 7.00 -16.35
N LYS A 22 13.77 6.80 -15.57
CA LYS A 22 13.66 6.06 -14.31
C LYS A 22 12.74 6.84 -13.40
N CYS A 23 11.47 6.46 -13.38
CA CYS A 23 10.51 6.96 -12.43
C CYS A 23 11.04 6.85 -11.00
N GLN A 24 11.44 7.99 -10.45
CA GLN A 24 12.07 8.10 -9.11
C GLN A 24 11.09 7.74 -7.99
N HIS A 25 9.79 7.69 -8.29
CA HIS A 25 8.74 7.44 -7.30
C HIS A 25 8.80 6.00 -6.73
N PHE A 26 9.37 5.04 -7.46
CA PHE A 26 9.53 3.66 -6.99
C PHE A 26 10.92 3.34 -6.43
N ASP A 27 11.81 4.32 -6.28
CA ASP A 27 13.18 4.06 -5.79
C ASP A 27 13.24 3.70 -4.31
N SER A 28 12.32 4.23 -3.50
CA SER A 28 12.26 3.93 -2.08
C SER A 28 10.83 3.97 -1.57
N ILE A 29 10.54 3.09 -0.63
CA ILE A 29 9.27 3.07 0.09
C ILE A 29 8.99 4.41 0.81
N ASP A 30 10.02 5.17 1.19
CA ASP A 30 9.86 6.47 1.85
C ASP A 30 9.30 7.57 0.93
N VAL A 31 9.56 7.45 -0.37
CA VAL A 31 8.96 8.30 -1.42
C VAL A 31 7.58 7.75 -1.76
N LEU A 32 7.52 6.45 -2.04
CA LEU A 32 6.32 5.78 -2.52
C LEU A 32 5.14 5.89 -1.54
N LYS A 33 5.38 5.77 -0.23
CA LYS A 33 4.32 5.80 0.79
C LYS A 33 3.55 7.13 0.86
N LYS A 34 4.06 8.20 0.24
CA LYS A 34 3.42 9.52 0.17
C LYS A 34 2.65 9.74 -1.14
N ARG A 35 2.73 8.79 -2.06
CA ARG A 35 2.25 8.89 -3.44
C ARG A 35 1.09 7.90 -3.65
N PRO A 36 -0.17 8.29 -3.40
CA PRO A 36 -1.27 7.33 -3.29
C PRO A 36 -1.54 6.53 -4.57
N THR A 37 -1.37 7.11 -5.77
CA THR A 37 -1.56 6.36 -7.03
C THR A 37 -0.47 5.31 -7.19
N HIS A 38 0.79 5.74 -7.12
CA HIS A 38 1.95 4.85 -7.24
C HIS A 38 1.91 3.74 -6.19
N LEU A 39 1.55 4.09 -4.95
CA LEU A 39 1.43 3.14 -3.85
C LEU A 39 0.32 2.12 -4.09
N LEU A 40 -0.84 2.50 -4.64
CA LEU A 40 -1.91 1.55 -4.95
C LEU A 40 -1.51 0.55 -6.02
N VAL A 41 -0.82 1.01 -7.07
CA VAL A 41 -0.29 0.11 -8.12
C VAL A 41 0.70 -0.87 -7.52
N PHE A 42 1.60 -0.40 -6.66
CA PHE A 42 2.53 -1.27 -5.94
C PHE A 42 1.80 -2.25 -4.99
N MET A 43 0.81 -1.78 -4.22
CA MET A 43 0.00 -2.65 -3.36
C MET A 43 -0.73 -3.72 -4.16
N GLN A 44 -1.29 -3.37 -5.32
CA GLN A 44 -1.97 -4.32 -6.21
C GLN A 44 -1.01 -5.41 -6.69
N HIS A 45 0.21 -5.03 -7.08
CA HIS A 45 1.27 -5.99 -7.42
C HIS A 45 1.58 -6.93 -6.24
N VAL A 46 1.77 -6.37 -5.04
CA VAL A 46 2.07 -7.17 -3.85
C VAL A 46 0.93 -8.11 -3.48
N ILE A 47 -0.33 -7.68 -3.60
CA ILE A 47 -1.50 -8.54 -3.34
C ILE A 47 -1.55 -9.72 -4.31
N LEU A 48 -1.13 -9.52 -5.56
CA LEU A 48 -1.18 -10.55 -6.61
C LEU A 48 0.02 -11.50 -6.60
N GLN A 49 1.21 -11.00 -6.25
CA GLN A 49 2.47 -11.73 -6.42
C GLN A 49 3.11 -12.19 -5.10
N PHE A 50 2.72 -11.59 -3.97
CA PHE A 50 3.37 -11.79 -2.68
C PHE A 50 2.36 -11.97 -1.55
N ASP A 51 2.88 -12.16 -0.33
CA ASP A 51 2.10 -11.92 0.88
C ASP A 51 2.00 -10.40 1.12
N PRO A 52 0.79 -9.81 1.18
CA PRO A 52 0.62 -8.39 1.43
C PRO A 52 0.79 -8.00 2.90
N ALA A 53 0.81 -8.95 3.85
CA ALA A 53 0.88 -8.63 5.27
C ALA A 53 2.13 -7.82 5.67
N PRO A 54 3.37 -8.12 5.23
CA PRO A 54 4.56 -7.33 5.54
C PRO A 54 4.47 -5.86 5.07
N LEU A 55 3.98 -5.62 3.84
CA LEU A 55 3.80 -4.28 3.31
C LEU A 55 2.74 -3.50 4.09
N LEU A 56 1.56 -4.09 4.29
CA LEU A 56 0.47 -3.43 5.01
C LEU A 56 0.87 -3.15 6.47
N CYS A 57 1.57 -4.10 7.11
CA CYS A 57 2.12 -3.89 8.45
C CYS A 57 3.14 -2.74 8.48
N TYR A 58 4.09 -2.70 7.53
CA TYR A 58 5.09 -1.64 7.44
C TYR A 58 4.44 -0.25 7.34
N LEU A 59 3.41 -0.12 6.51
CA LEU A 59 2.72 1.14 6.26
C LEU A 59 1.90 1.58 7.49
N HIS A 60 1.14 0.67 8.10
CA HIS A 60 0.38 0.98 9.31
C HIS A 60 1.27 1.28 10.52
N ALA A 61 2.42 0.61 10.63
CA ALA A 61 3.43 0.92 11.63
C ALA A 61 4.03 2.34 11.42
N ASP A 62 4.18 2.79 10.16
CA ASP A 62 4.61 4.15 9.83
C ASP A 62 3.61 5.20 10.36
N ILE A 63 2.31 4.92 10.30
CA ILE A 63 1.29 5.80 10.89
C ILE A 63 1.49 5.83 12.40
N VAL A 64 1.44 4.67 13.05
CA VAL A 64 1.42 4.58 14.52
C VAL A 64 2.66 5.20 15.15
N LYS A 65 3.86 4.99 14.60
CA LYS A 65 5.10 5.58 15.14
C LYS A 65 5.13 7.13 15.06
N ASN A 66 4.35 7.72 14.16
CA ASN A 66 4.32 9.16 13.89
C ASN A 66 3.12 9.89 14.55
N LEU A 67 2.25 9.16 15.29
CA LEU A 67 1.10 9.74 15.99
C LEU A 67 1.50 10.45 17.30
N ASN A 68 0.66 11.38 17.74
CA ASN A 68 0.75 11.93 19.09
C ASN A 68 0.32 10.88 20.14
N ALA A 69 0.56 11.17 21.43
CA ALA A 69 0.26 10.25 22.54
C ALA A 69 -1.20 9.75 22.57
N ARG A 70 -2.16 10.65 22.36
CA ARG A 70 -3.60 10.34 22.39
C ARG A 70 -3.98 9.39 21.26
N ASP A 71 -3.54 9.71 20.05
CA ASP A 71 -3.90 8.93 18.86
C ASP A 71 -3.15 7.59 18.83
N THR A 72 -1.90 7.55 19.31
CA THR A 72 -1.13 6.31 19.48
C THR A 72 -1.90 5.32 20.35
N LYS A 73 -2.38 5.75 21.53
CA LYS A 73 -3.14 4.91 22.46
C LYS A 73 -4.41 4.32 21.85
N LYS A 74 -5.01 5.02 20.88
CA LYS A 74 -6.21 4.58 20.17
C LYS A 74 -5.88 3.62 19.04
N GLN A 75 -4.81 3.86 18.28
CA GLN A 75 -4.51 3.16 17.03
C GLN A 75 -3.60 1.94 17.23
N PHE A 76 -2.71 1.94 18.23
CA PHE A 76 -1.80 0.82 18.46
C PHE A 76 -2.52 -0.52 18.77
N PRO A 77 -3.60 -0.57 19.59
CA PRO A 77 -4.31 -1.83 19.82
C PRO A 77 -4.92 -2.41 18.54
N GLU A 78 -5.46 -1.57 17.66
CA GLU A 78 -5.98 -1.99 16.36
C GLU A 78 -4.85 -2.53 15.46
N PHE A 79 -3.72 -1.83 15.41
CA PHE A 79 -2.51 -2.30 14.72
C PHE A 79 -2.03 -3.65 15.25
N TYR A 80 -1.99 -3.83 16.57
CA TYR A 80 -1.60 -5.09 17.20
C TYR A 80 -2.55 -6.23 16.82
N ASN A 81 -3.86 -6.03 16.93
CA ASN A 81 -4.85 -7.07 16.60
C ASN A 81 -4.82 -7.45 15.10
N ASN A 82 -4.53 -6.49 14.22
CA ASN A 82 -4.52 -6.72 12.78
C ASN A 82 -3.26 -7.44 12.27
N PHE A 83 -2.10 -7.23 12.90
CA PHE A 83 -0.82 -7.68 12.35
C PHE A 83 0.07 -8.49 13.31
N LEU A 84 -0.08 -8.34 14.63
CA LEU A 84 0.85 -8.89 15.61
C LEU A 84 0.23 -10.00 16.47
N GLU A 85 -1.09 -9.94 16.69
CA GLU A 85 -1.81 -10.95 17.45
C GLU A 85 -1.66 -12.34 16.81
N LYS A 86 -1.55 -13.38 17.65
CA LYS A 86 -1.33 -14.77 17.20
C LYS A 86 -2.41 -15.28 16.23
N GLY A 87 -3.63 -14.79 16.36
CA GLY A 87 -4.78 -15.15 15.51
C GLY A 87 -5.07 -14.17 14.37
N ALA A 88 -4.21 -13.16 14.15
CA ALA A 88 -4.45 -12.17 13.12
C ALA A 88 -4.41 -12.77 11.71
N ILE A 89 -5.36 -12.39 10.85
CA ILE A 89 -5.42 -12.85 9.45
C ILE A 89 -4.19 -12.35 8.67
N LEU A 90 -3.74 -11.12 8.95
CA LEU A 90 -2.56 -10.50 8.34
C LEU A 90 -1.35 -10.53 9.28
N ARG A 91 -1.19 -11.64 10.01
CA ARG A 91 -0.10 -11.79 10.96
C ARG A 91 1.27 -11.73 10.27
N VAL A 92 2.17 -10.91 10.81
CA VAL A 92 3.56 -10.83 10.37
C VAL A 92 4.54 -11.46 11.36
N SER A 93 5.74 -11.75 10.88
CA SER A 93 6.87 -12.08 11.74
C SER A 93 7.40 -10.83 12.45
N MET A 94 7.96 -10.97 13.65
CA MET A 94 8.45 -9.85 14.45
C MET A 94 9.63 -10.29 15.33
N PRO A 95 10.44 -9.36 15.87
CA PRO A 95 11.53 -9.71 16.78
C PRO A 95 11.06 -10.54 17.98
N SER A 96 11.82 -11.58 18.33
CA SER A 96 11.45 -12.50 19.42
C SER A 96 11.37 -11.82 20.79
N SER A 97 12.23 -10.82 21.03
CA SER A 97 12.17 -9.98 22.23
C SER A 97 10.84 -9.25 22.35
N LEU A 98 10.37 -8.67 21.24
CA LEU A 98 9.12 -7.94 21.19
C LEU A 98 7.91 -8.86 21.35
N ALA A 99 7.92 -10.02 20.69
CA ALA A 99 6.89 -11.04 20.85
C ALA A 99 6.77 -11.50 22.32
N PHE A 100 7.91 -11.72 22.99
CA PHE A 100 7.95 -12.10 24.40
C PHE A 100 7.38 -11.02 25.33
N GLU A 101 7.65 -9.75 25.05
CA GLU A 101 7.11 -8.62 25.83
C GLU A 101 5.59 -8.48 25.67
N LEU A 102 5.09 -8.60 24.44
CA LEU A 102 3.66 -8.50 24.11
C LEU A 102 2.83 -9.69 24.62
N ASP A 103 3.42 -10.89 24.71
CA ASP A 103 2.76 -12.06 25.30
C ASP A 103 2.50 -11.88 26.82
N ARG A 104 3.24 -10.98 27.48
CA ARG A 104 3.16 -10.76 28.93
C ARG A 104 2.38 -9.51 29.32
N THR A 105 2.22 -8.57 28.39
CA THR A 105 1.64 -7.26 28.66
C THR A 105 0.60 -6.92 27.61
N ARG A 106 -0.62 -6.63 28.06
CA ARG A 106 -1.69 -6.19 27.15
C ARG A 106 -1.30 -4.89 26.45
N PRO A 107 -1.50 -4.77 25.11
CA PRO A 107 -1.16 -3.59 24.33
C PRO A 107 -1.67 -2.27 24.92
N GLU A 108 -2.86 -2.25 25.49
CA GLU A 108 -3.52 -1.05 26.02
C GLU A 108 -2.81 -0.48 27.27
N LEU A 109 -2.10 -1.34 28.01
CA LEU A 109 -1.39 -0.98 29.24
C LEU A 109 -0.01 -0.37 28.98
N LEU A 110 0.56 -0.58 27.79
CA LEU A 110 1.87 -0.04 27.41
C LEU A 110 1.84 1.48 27.32
N SER A 111 2.90 2.18 27.74
CA SER A 111 3.00 3.63 27.50
C SER A 111 2.97 3.94 25.99
N ASP A 112 2.51 5.13 25.62
CA ASP A 112 2.47 5.54 24.21
C ASP A 112 3.87 5.60 23.58
N ASP A 113 4.89 6.00 24.34
CA ASP A 113 6.30 5.89 23.91
C ASP A 113 6.70 4.45 23.59
N THR A 114 6.29 3.49 24.42
CA THR A 114 6.57 2.07 24.19
C THR A 114 5.82 1.56 22.97
N GLN A 115 4.56 1.95 22.78
CA GLN A 115 3.77 1.60 21.61
C GLN A 115 4.39 2.14 20.31
N ARG A 116 4.83 3.40 20.28
CA ARG A 116 5.55 3.96 19.12
C ARG A 116 6.87 3.25 18.84
N ARG A 117 7.63 2.93 19.89
CA ARG A 117 8.88 2.15 19.77
C ARG A 117 8.62 0.77 19.17
N TYR A 118 7.62 0.05 19.67
CA TYR A 118 7.25 -1.26 19.16
C TYR A 118 6.82 -1.21 17.69
N ALA A 119 6.01 -0.21 17.30
CA ALA A 119 5.66 -0.01 15.90
C ALA A 119 6.92 0.23 15.03
N ALA A 120 7.86 1.06 15.49
CA ALA A 120 9.12 1.30 14.78
C ALA A 120 9.99 0.03 14.66
N ASP A 121 10.08 -0.77 15.72
CA ASP A 121 10.84 -2.03 15.73
C ASP A 121 10.24 -3.07 14.76
N VAL A 122 8.91 -3.20 14.74
CA VAL A 122 8.20 -4.06 13.77
C VAL A 122 8.41 -3.57 12.34
N GLN A 123 8.26 -2.27 12.11
CA GLN A 123 8.45 -1.67 10.79
C GLN A 123 9.86 -1.95 10.26
N LYS A 124 10.88 -1.74 11.10
CA LYS A 124 12.27 -2.04 10.77
C LYS A 124 12.44 -3.52 10.41
N PHE A 125 11.77 -4.42 11.13
CA PHE A 125 11.82 -5.85 10.85
C PHE A 125 11.20 -6.23 9.49
N GLN A 126 10.14 -5.53 9.05
CA GLN A 126 9.53 -5.77 7.73
C GLN A 126 10.31 -5.14 6.57
N THR A 127 11.25 -4.24 6.83
CA THR A 127 11.90 -3.41 5.80
C THR A 127 12.56 -4.23 4.70
N ALA A 128 13.21 -5.36 5.05
CA ALA A 128 13.88 -6.22 4.08
C ALA A 128 12.90 -6.87 3.09
N GLU A 129 11.75 -7.34 3.57
CA GLU A 129 10.73 -7.94 2.71
C GLU A 129 10.07 -6.89 1.81
N VAL A 130 9.77 -5.70 2.35
CA VAL A 130 9.22 -4.59 1.55
C VAL A 130 10.19 -4.14 0.48
N ALA A 131 11.50 -4.05 0.79
CA ALA A 131 12.52 -3.69 -0.19
C ALA A 131 12.61 -4.73 -1.32
N LYS A 132 12.53 -6.02 -0.98
CA LYS A 132 12.50 -7.11 -1.96
C LYS A 132 11.27 -7.03 -2.87
N GLN A 133 10.09 -6.79 -2.30
CA GLN A 133 8.85 -6.62 -3.07
C GLN A 133 8.92 -5.42 -4.02
N LEU A 134 9.48 -4.30 -3.55
CA LEU A 134 9.67 -3.10 -4.36
C LEU A 134 10.67 -3.32 -5.50
N GLU A 135 11.76 -4.02 -5.24
CA GLU A 135 12.75 -4.36 -6.28
C GLU A 135 12.15 -5.27 -7.36
N ASP A 136 11.37 -6.29 -6.97
CA ASP A 136 10.65 -7.12 -7.94
C ASP A 136 9.67 -6.27 -8.79
N PHE A 137 8.89 -5.39 -8.15
CA PHE A 137 8.00 -4.49 -8.87
C PHE A 137 8.74 -3.64 -9.90
N LYS A 138 9.90 -3.05 -9.54
CA LYS A 138 10.73 -2.26 -10.47
C LYS A 138 11.18 -3.08 -11.67
N GLN A 139 11.62 -4.32 -11.44
CA GLN A 139 12.04 -5.23 -12.52
C GLN A 139 10.87 -5.62 -13.43
N LYS A 140 9.69 -5.89 -12.86
CA LYS A 140 8.47 -6.17 -13.64
C LYS A 140 8.02 -4.97 -14.45
N ARG A 141 8.11 -3.76 -13.89
CA ARG A 141 7.77 -2.52 -14.60
C ARG A 141 8.68 -2.28 -15.80
N MET A 142 9.99 -2.48 -15.64
CA MET A 142 10.97 -2.36 -16.73
C MET A 142 10.69 -3.32 -17.89
N MET A 143 10.03 -4.45 -17.62
CA MET A 143 9.62 -5.42 -18.63
C MET A 143 8.18 -5.20 -19.14
N GLY A 144 7.52 -4.11 -18.76
CA GLY A 144 6.12 -3.84 -19.13
C GLY A 144 5.10 -4.81 -18.52
N MET A 145 5.44 -5.47 -17.41
CA MET A 145 4.61 -6.50 -16.76
C MET A 145 3.83 -6.01 -15.54
N THR A 146 3.76 -4.69 -15.31
CA THR A 146 2.97 -4.10 -14.23
C THR A 146 1.58 -3.73 -14.71
N LEU A 147 0.59 -3.94 -13.84
CA LEU A 147 -0.77 -3.48 -14.08
C LEU A 147 -0.86 -1.97 -13.84
N CYS A 148 -1.89 -1.34 -14.42
CA CYS A 148 -2.26 0.05 -14.14
C CYS A 148 -1.20 1.11 -14.52
N GLU A 149 -0.31 0.78 -15.48
CA GLU A 149 0.71 1.70 -15.97
C GLU A 149 0.10 2.98 -16.56
N GLU A 150 -1.04 2.88 -17.26
CA GLU A 150 -1.78 4.04 -17.77
C GLU A 150 -2.17 5.03 -16.67
N GLN A 151 -2.51 4.55 -15.47
CA GLN A 151 -2.87 5.41 -14.34
C GLN A 151 -1.64 6.10 -13.73
N VAL A 152 -0.48 5.41 -13.74
CA VAL A 152 0.79 6.00 -13.32
C VAL A 152 1.22 7.08 -14.31
N MET A 153 1.18 6.77 -15.60
CA MET A 153 1.46 7.71 -16.70
C MET A 153 0.55 8.93 -16.68
N ASP A 154 -0.75 8.79 -16.36
CA ASP A 154 -1.69 9.90 -16.23
C ASP A 154 -1.32 10.89 -15.10
N VAL A 155 -0.58 10.43 -14.08
CA VAL A 155 -0.04 11.29 -13.03
C VAL A 155 1.34 11.83 -13.40
N GLU A 156 2.17 11.03 -14.06
CA GLU A 156 3.56 11.39 -14.41
C GLU A 156 3.63 12.42 -15.54
N ASN A 157 2.71 12.35 -16.50
CA ASN A 157 2.59 13.31 -17.61
C ASN A 157 1.94 14.65 -17.19
N HIS A 158 1.74 14.89 -15.90
CA HIS A 158 1.18 16.13 -15.38
C HIS A 158 2.18 17.28 -15.54
N TYR A 159 1.73 18.38 -16.15
CA TYR A 159 2.58 19.54 -16.36
C TYR A 159 2.42 20.56 -15.22
N PRO A 160 3.49 21.25 -14.79
CA PRO A 160 3.40 22.29 -13.76
C PRO A 160 2.43 23.44 -14.10
N THR A 161 2.11 23.63 -15.39
CA THR A 161 1.17 24.63 -15.89
C THR A 161 -0.30 24.19 -15.81
N ASP A 162 -0.57 22.94 -15.46
CA ASP A 162 -1.91 22.41 -15.39
C ASP A 162 -2.72 23.09 -14.29
N ARG A 163 -4.01 23.30 -14.58
CA ARG A 163 -4.93 23.98 -13.65
C ARG A 163 -5.13 23.21 -12.34
N VAL A 164 -5.03 21.89 -12.38
CA VAL A 164 -5.21 21.01 -11.22
C VAL A 164 -3.84 20.72 -10.64
N PRO A 165 -3.59 20.95 -9.34
CA PRO A 165 -2.33 20.59 -8.71
C PRO A 165 -2.04 19.08 -8.83
N LEU A 166 -0.77 18.72 -8.99
CA LEU A 166 -0.32 17.32 -9.09
C LEU A 166 -0.86 16.47 -7.94
N GLU A 167 -0.81 16.97 -6.70
CA GLU A 167 -1.31 16.24 -5.52
C GLU A 167 -2.81 15.92 -5.62
N MET A 168 -3.61 16.83 -6.18
CA MET A 168 -5.05 16.60 -6.37
C MET A 168 -5.31 15.61 -7.50
N LYS A 169 -4.56 15.72 -8.59
CA LYS A 169 -4.61 14.75 -9.71
C LYS A 169 -4.26 13.36 -9.21
N GLU A 170 -3.19 13.22 -8.44
CA GLU A 170 -2.76 11.97 -7.87
C GLU A 170 -3.82 11.37 -6.94
N LYS A 171 -4.34 12.14 -5.98
CA LYS A 171 -5.44 11.66 -5.13
C LYS A 171 -6.65 11.23 -5.96
N SER A 172 -7.02 12.00 -7.00
CA SER A 172 -8.16 11.66 -7.86
C SER A 172 -7.95 10.36 -8.64
N VAL A 173 -6.75 10.10 -9.15
CA VAL A 173 -6.44 8.84 -9.84
C VAL A 173 -6.45 7.68 -8.86
N ALA A 174 -5.90 7.88 -7.66
CA ALA A 174 -5.95 6.90 -6.58
C ALA A 174 -7.38 6.56 -6.13
N GLU A 175 -8.29 7.53 -6.06
CA GLU A 175 -9.71 7.28 -5.75
C GLU A 175 -10.34 6.28 -6.73
N ASN A 176 -10.14 6.51 -8.04
CA ASN A 176 -10.67 5.66 -9.10
C ASN A 176 -10.01 4.27 -9.10
N LEU A 177 -8.70 4.22 -8.87
CA LEU A 177 -7.95 2.97 -8.81
C LEU A 177 -8.40 2.11 -7.61
N LEU A 178 -8.56 2.74 -6.44
CA LEU A 178 -9.04 2.07 -5.24
C LEU A 178 -10.44 1.48 -5.46
N GLU A 179 -11.36 2.22 -6.10
CA GLU A 179 -12.70 1.73 -6.43
C GLU A 179 -12.64 0.49 -7.34
N LYS A 180 -11.87 0.54 -8.44
CA LYS A 180 -11.67 -0.62 -9.33
C LYS A 180 -11.06 -1.82 -8.63
N MET A 181 -10.07 -1.59 -7.76
CA MET A 181 -9.46 -2.65 -6.97
C MET A 181 -10.48 -3.31 -6.02
N TYR A 182 -11.36 -2.53 -5.40
CA TYR A 182 -12.42 -3.04 -4.53
C TYR A 182 -13.47 -3.86 -5.27
N ASP A 183 -13.86 -3.45 -6.48
CA ASP A 183 -14.85 -4.17 -7.28
C ASP A 183 -14.34 -5.54 -7.73
N SER A 184 -13.03 -5.67 -7.94
CA SER A 184 -12.37 -6.91 -8.37
C SER A 184 -11.69 -7.67 -7.22
N GLN A 185 -11.94 -7.30 -5.96
CA GLN A 185 -11.18 -7.78 -4.81
C GLN A 185 -11.15 -9.32 -4.65
N LEU A 186 -12.27 -9.99 -4.93
CA LEU A 186 -12.38 -11.45 -4.84
C LEU A 186 -11.69 -12.18 -6.00
N THR A 187 -11.44 -11.49 -7.12
CA THR A 187 -10.62 -12.01 -8.22
C THR A 187 -9.15 -12.06 -7.80
N PHE A 188 -8.72 -11.11 -6.96
CA PHE A 188 -7.34 -11.05 -6.45
C PHE A 188 -7.14 -12.00 -5.26
N VAL A 189 -8.11 -12.06 -4.35
CA VAL A 189 -8.05 -12.86 -3.12
C VAL A 189 -9.36 -13.64 -2.96
N PRO A 190 -9.41 -14.92 -3.34
CA PRO A 190 -10.65 -15.72 -3.28
C PRO A 190 -11.17 -15.98 -1.86
N ASP A 191 -10.31 -15.94 -0.86
CA ASP A 191 -10.67 -16.09 0.56
C ASP A 191 -11.34 -14.80 1.05
N GLU A 192 -12.63 -14.87 1.41
CA GLU A 192 -13.44 -13.69 1.76
C GLU A 192 -12.91 -12.96 3.01
N ASP A 193 -12.49 -13.70 4.04
CA ASP A 193 -12.01 -13.12 5.29
C ASP A 193 -10.65 -12.44 5.10
N LYS A 194 -9.74 -13.10 4.38
CA LYS A 194 -8.44 -12.55 4.00
C LYS A 194 -8.59 -11.36 3.06
N CYS A 195 -9.48 -11.46 2.08
CA CYS A 195 -9.80 -10.35 1.18
C CYS A 195 -10.30 -9.15 2.00
N GLN A 196 -11.28 -9.35 2.88
CA GLN A 196 -11.81 -8.28 3.70
C GLN A 196 -10.72 -7.66 4.60
N ALA A 197 -9.83 -8.46 5.19
CA ALA A 197 -8.73 -7.95 5.99
C ALA A 197 -7.73 -7.10 5.17
N ILE A 198 -7.30 -7.59 4.00
CA ILE A 198 -6.38 -6.88 3.10
C ILE A 198 -6.98 -5.55 2.67
N PHE A 199 -8.20 -5.59 2.13
CA PHE A 199 -8.81 -4.40 1.55
C PHE A 199 -9.20 -3.38 2.64
N SER A 200 -9.63 -3.82 3.83
CA SER A 200 -9.79 -2.92 4.98
C SER A 200 -8.49 -2.19 5.33
N ALA A 201 -7.35 -2.90 5.34
CA ALA A 201 -6.05 -2.31 5.64
C ALA A 201 -5.60 -1.33 4.54
N VAL A 202 -5.82 -1.65 3.26
CA VAL A 202 -5.56 -0.76 2.12
C VAL A 202 -6.39 0.52 2.24
N ALA A 203 -7.71 0.43 2.42
CA ALA A 203 -8.56 1.62 2.55
C ALA A 203 -8.22 2.47 3.78
N ALA A 204 -7.86 1.84 4.90
CA ALA A 204 -7.43 2.58 6.09
C ALA A 204 -6.17 3.41 5.81
N TYR A 205 -5.19 2.86 5.09
CA TYR A 205 -3.99 3.60 4.69
C TYR A 205 -4.30 4.69 3.65
N MET A 206 -5.13 4.40 2.65
CA MET A 206 -5.54 5.39 1.65
C MET A 206 -6.31 6.56 2.28
N LYS A 207 -7.14 6.29 3.29
CA LYS A 207 -7.80 7.33 4.08
C LYS A 207 -6.80 8.21 4.84
N HIS A 208 -5.70 7.64 5.34
CA HIS A 208 -4.62 8.42 5.96
C HIS A 208 -3.94 9.38 4.96
N LEU A 209 -3.82 8.97 3.68
CA LEU A 209 -3.34 9.82 2.59
C LEU A 209 -4.42 10.77 2.01
N GLU A 210 -5.57 10.89 2.67
CA GLU A 210 -6.71 11.73 2.27
C GLU A 210 -7.36 11.34 0.93
N VAL A 211 -7.20 10.09 0.50
CA VAL A 211 -7.89 9.53 -0.67
C VAL A 211 -9.32 9.14 -0.25
N LYS A 212 -10.33 9.68 -0.95
CA LYS A 212 -11.73 9.40 -0.60
C LYS A 212 -12.16 8.03 -1.12
N ASN A 213 -12.62 7.16 -0.22
CA ASN A 213 -13.21 5.89 -0.62
C ASN A 213 -14.70 6.06 -0.97
N ARG A 214 -15.03 6.16 -2.25
CA ARG A 214 -16.43 6.25 -2.73
C ARG A 214 -17.18 4.90 -2.65
N ALA A 215 -16.45 3.78 -2.67
CA ALA A 215 -17.00 2.43 -2.59
C ALA A 215 -17.50 2.06 -1.18
N GLY A 216 -16.94 2.68 -0.13
CA GLY A 216 -17.28 2.40 1.27
C GLY A 216 -18.57 3.03 1.79
N ASP A 217 -19.01 4.16 1.24
CA ASP A 217 -20.24 4.84 1.69
C ASP A 217 -21.50 4.28 1.00
N SER A 218 -21.37 3.83 -0.25
CA SER A 218 -22.51 3.36 -1.05
C SER A 218 -23.05 1.98 -0.59
N LYS A 219 -22.24 1.17 0.11
CA LYS A 219 -22.67 -0.13 0.64
C LYS A 219 -23.29 -0.05 2.04
N LYS A 220 -23.28 1.12 2.69
CA LYS A 220 -24.00 1.35 3.96
C LYS A 220 -25.50 1.58 3.80
N SER A 221 -26.01 1.78 2.58
CA SER A 221 -27.44 1.99 2.38
C SER A 221 -28.26 0.70 2.11
N LYS A 222 -27.66 -0.50 2.16
CA LYS A 222 -28.40 -1.76 1.90
C LYS A 222 -28.11 -2.95 2.83
N ARG A 223 -27.26 -2.81 3.84
CA ARG A 223 -27.13 -3.83 4.90
C ARG A 223 -27.44 -3.20 6.24
N GLY A 224 -28.73 -3.23 6.59
CA GLY A 224 -29.14 -3.06 7.97
C GLY A 224 -28.41 -4.10 8.80
N PHE A 225 -27.51 -3.64 9.65
CA PHE A 225 -26.99 -4.42 10.76
C PHE A 225 -27.96 -4.21 11.93
N PRO A 226 -28.74 -5.23 12.33
CA PRO A 226 -29.46 -5.18 13.58
C PRO A 226 -28.46 -5.37 14.72
N TRP A 227 -28.51 -4.47 15.68
CA TRP A 227 -28.05 -4.70 17.04
C TRP A 227 -28.56 -6.07 17.54
N ILE A 228 -27.66 -6.88 18.06
CA ILE A 228 -28.01 -7.98 18.98
C ILE A 228 -27.49 -7.56 20.36
N LYS A 229 -28.42 -7.48 21.30
CA LYS A 229 -28.18 -7.74 22.73
C LYS A 229 -28.09 -9.25 22.92
#